data_AF-A0A812KUD7-F1
#
_entry.id   AF-A0A812KUD7-F1
#
_cell.length_a   1.000
_cell.length_b   1.000
_cell.length_c   1.000
_cell.angle_alpha   90.00
_cell.angle_beta   90.00
_cell.angle_gamma   90.00
#
_symmetry.space_group_name_H-M   'P 1'
#
loop_
_entity.id
_entity.type
_entity.pdbx_description
1 polymer ?
#
loop_
_entity_poly.entity_id
_entity_poly.type
_entity_poly.pdbx_seq_one_letter_code
_entity_poly.pdbx_strand_id
1 'polypeptide(L)'
;MYHGTSPEAAARIEKEGFQPSEVGMLGPGIYVSRDIEKAMKYGQVVREVAVKVGRVKRIDRQGHPLQKRWAQNGYDTAWVPPRCGMVPSGKEEDCVLDPARLTVVRRAWG
;
A
#
# COMPACT_ATOMS: atom_id res chain seq x y z
N MET A 1 -1.12 1.30 -9.53
CA MET A 1 -0.30 1.75 -8.38
C MET A 1 1.00 0.96 -8.37
N TYR A 2 1.91 1.25 -7.45
CA TYR A 2 3.26 0.69 -7.39
C TYR A 2 3.55 0.12 -6.00
N HIS A 3 4.14 -1.07 -5.97
CA HIS A 3 4.62 -1.74 -4.78
C HIS A 3 6.11 -1.99 -4.92
N GLY A 4 6.92 -1.40 -4.03
CA GLY A 4 8.36 -1.64 -3.98
C GLY A 4 8.70 -2.71 -2.95
N THR A 5 9.55 -3.66 -3.32
CA THR A 5 9.93 -4.79 -2.45
C THR A 5 11.27 -5.42 -2.86
N SER A 6 11.75 -6.41 -2.11
CA SER A 6 12.98 -7.14 -2.44
C SER A 6 12.78 -8.07 -3.66
N PRO A 7 13.84 -8.45 -4.38
CA PRO A 7 13.73 -9.41 -5.48
C PRO A 7 13.08 -10.74 -5.06
N GLU A 8 13.41 -11.25 -3.88
CA GLU A 8 12.89 -12.51 -3.34
C GLU A 8 11.40 -12.42 -3.01
N ALA A 9 10.98 -11.30 -2.43
CA ALA A 9 9.58 -11.03 -2.14
C ALA A 9 8.78 -10.82 -3.44
N ALA A 10 9.35 -10.15 -4.44
CA ALA A 10 8.71 -9.98 -5.75
C ALA A 10 8.48 -11.33 -6.45
N ALA A 11 9.47 -12.23 -6.41
CA ALA A 11 9.32 -13.59 -6.95
C ALA A 11 8.26 -14.39 -6.18
N ARG A 12 8.18 -14.22 -4.85
CA ARG A 12 7.14 -14.86 -4.03
C ARG A 12 5.75 -14.34 -4.38
N ILE A 13 5.60 -13.03 -4.55
CA ILE A 13 4.31 -12.41 -4.93
C ILE A 13 3.80 -12.96 -6.27
N GLU A 14 4.68 -13.21 -7.23
CA GLU A 14 4.29 -13.79 -8.52
C GLU A 14 3.79 -15.23 -8.41
N LYS A 15 4.36 -16.01 -7.47
CA LYS A 15 4.02 -17.42 -7.28
C LYS A 15 2.83 -17.63 -6.34
N GLU A 16 2.76 -16.84 -5.27
CA GLU A 16 1.88 -17.09 -4.12
C GLU A 16 0.87 -15.95 -3.91
N GLY A 17 1.00 -14.84 -4.62
CA GLY A 17 0.23 -13.63 -4.39
C GLY A 17 0.80 -12.75 -3.28
N PHE A 18 0.14 -11.61 -3.04
CA PHE A 18 0.54 -10.69 -1.99
C PHE A 18 0.28 -11.27 -0.60
N GLN A 19 1.17 -10.98 0.34
CA GLN A 19 0.96 -11.21 1.76
C GLN A 19 0.90 -9.85 2.47
N PRO A 20 -0.14 -9.59 3.29
CA PRO A 20 -0.25 -8.32 4.01
C PRO A 20 0.87 -8.21 5.05
N SER A 21 1.39 -7.00 5.22
CA SER A 21 2.21 -6.69 6.40
C SER A 21 1.34 -6.78 7.65
N GLU A 22 1.91 -7.26 8.76
CA GLU A 22 1.24 -7.28 10.07
C GLU A 22 1.22 -5.92 10.76
N VAL A 23 2.14 -5.03 10.37
CA VAL A 23 2.35 -3.72 10.99
C VAL A 23 2.44 -2.60 9.96
N GLY A 24 2.31 -1.36 10.43
CA GLY A 24 2.51 -0.18 9.61
C GLY A 24 1.76 1.03 10.13
N MET A 25 1.96 2.18 9.47
CA MET A 25 1.32 3.45 9.82
C MET A 25 -0.21 3.35 9.78
N LEU A 26 -0.74 2.58 8.83
CA LEU A 26 -2.17 2.33 8.64
C LEU A 26 -2.60 0.96 9.21
N GLY A 27 -1.74 0.27 9.96
CA GLY A 27 -2.00 -1.09 10.43
C GLY A 27 -1.74 -2.15 9.36
N PRO A 28 -2.27 -3.38 9.54
CA PRO A 28 -2.02 -4.49 8.63
C PRO A 28 -2.56 -4.23 7.21
N GLY A 29 -1.84 -4.72 6.20
CA GLY A 29 -2.26 -4.64 4.80
C GLY A 29 -1.09 -4.53 3.81
N ILE A 30 -1.45 -4.35 2.54
CA ILE A 30 -0.52 -4.21 1.42
C ILE A 30 -0.39 -2.74 1.08
N TYR A 31 0.83 -2.22 1.23
CA TYR A 31 1.13 -0.81 1.00
C TYR A 31 1.53 -0.56 -0.45
N VAL A 32 0.85 0.39 -1.08
CA VAL A 32 1.08 0.79 -2.47
C VAL A 32 1.02 2.31 -2.60
N SER A 33 1.61 2.81 -3.68
CA SER A 33 1.71 4.24 -3.97
C SER A 33 1.41 4.50 -5.44
N ARG A 34 0.80 5.64 -5.77
CA ARG A 34 0.69 6.16 -7.14
C ARG A 34 2.02 6.77 -7.60
N ASP A 35 2.88 7.16 -6.67
CA ASP A 35 4.23 7.65 -6.92
C ASP A 35 5.22 6.48 -6.97
N ILE A 36 5.81 6.24 -8.15
CA ILE A 36 6.81 5.19 -8.38
C ILE A 36 8.12 5.46 -7.64
N GLU A 37 8.58 6.71 -7.58
CA GLU A 37 9.82 7.08 -6.88
C GLU A 37 9.67 6.85 -5.38
N LYS A 38 8.45 7.00 -4.84
CA LYS A 38 8.16 6.58 -3.47
C LYS A 38 8.33 5.07 -3.33
N ALA A 39 7.73 4.28 -4.22
CA ALA A 39 7.80 2.82 -4.16
C ALA A 39 9.25 2.32 -4.25
N MET A 40 10.10 2.95 -5.08
CA MET A 40 11.53 2.62 -5.22
C MET A 40 12.32 2.74 -3.90
N LYS A 41 11.83 3.50 -2.91
CA LYS A 41 12.47 3.59 -1.59
C LYS A 41 12.29 2.35 -0.73
N TYR A 42 11.36 1.46 -1.08
CA TYR A 42 11.01 0.28 -0.28
C TYR A 42 11.62 -1.02 -0.80
N GLY A 43 12.32 -0.99 -1.93
CA GLY A 43 12.98 -2.17 -2.45
C GLY A 43 13.66 -1.97 -3.80
N GLN A 44 14.40 -3.00 -4.21
CA GLN A 44 15.15 -3.03 -5.46
C GLN A 44 14.28 -3.35 -6.68
N VAL A 45 13.03 -3.77 -6.45
CA VAL A 45 12.10 -4.14 -7.50
C VAL A 45 10.79 -3.42 -7.26
N VAL A 46 10.21 -2.82 -8.31
CA VAL A 46 8.87 -2.23 -8.25
C VAL A 46 7.92 -3.00 -9.16
N ARG A 47 6.78 -3.42 -8.60
CA ARG A 47 5.66 -4.00 -9.34
C ARG A 47 4.60 -2.93 -9.59
N GLU A 48 4.21 -2.77 -10.85
CA GLU A 48 2.96 -2.08 -11.18
C GLU A 48 1.80 -3.02 -10.90
N VAL A 49 0.82 -2.54 -10.15
CA VAL A 49 -0.32 -3.31 -9.68
C VAL A 49 -1.63 -2.60 -10.04
N ALA A 50 -2.56 -3.37 -10.57
CA ALA A 50 -3.97 -2.98 -10.66
C ALA A 50 -4.60 -3.22 -9.28
N VAL A 51 -5.33 -2.23 -8.75
CA VAL A 51 -5.87 -2.26 -7.38
C VAL A 51 -7.37 -2.01 -7.41
N LYS A 52 -8.14 -2.97 -6.89
CA LYS A 52 -9.58 -2.83 -6.64
C LYS A 52 -9.82 -2.18 -5.27
N VAL A 53 -9.76 -0.85 -5.22
CA VAL A 53 -9.75 -0.06 -3.98
C VAL A 53 -10.99 -0.20 -3.09
N GLY A 54 -12.15 -0.56 -3.67
CA GLY A 54 -13.38 -0.77 -2.93
C GLY A 54 -13.78 0.45 -2.08
N ARG A 55 -14.23 0.20 -0.84
CA ARG A 55 -14.61 1.27 0.10
C ARG A 55 -13.36 1.87 0.76
N VAL A 56 -13.04 3.11 0.41
CA VAL A 56 -11.82 3.80 0.86
C VAL A 56 -12.07 4.65 2.10
N LYS A 57 -11.20 4.53 3.11
CA LYS A 57 -11.13 5.45 4.25
C LYS A 57 -9.99 6.44 4.07
N ARG A 58 -10.31 7.73 3.99
CA ARG A 58 -9.30 8.80 4.08
C ARG A 58 -8.75 8.90 5.51
N ILE A 59 -7.42 8.87 5.65
CA ILE A 59 -6.67 9.02 6.90
C ILE A 59 -5.74 10.22 6.72
N ASP A 60 -6.17 11.38 7.21
CA ASP A 60 -5.60 12.71 6.87
C ASP A 60 -4.87 13.40 8.02
N ARG A 61 -4.58 12.69 9.12
CA ARG A 61 -3.78 13.20 10.23
C ARG A 61 -3.25 12.07 11.10
N GLN A 62 -2.12 12.31 11.77
CA GLN A 62 -1.65 11.40 12.83
C GLN A 62 -2.68 11.32 13.96
N GLY A 63 -2.84 10.14 14.53
CA GLY A 63 -3.84 9.88 15.57
C GLY A 63 -5.28 9.88 15.06
N HIS A 64 -5.50 9.75 13.74
CA HIS A 64 -6.85 9.60 13.21
C HIS A 64 -7.53 8.36 13.87
N PRO A 65 -8.79 8.45 14.35
CA PRO A 65 -9.43 7.36 15.11
C PRO A 65 -9.45 6.00 14.39
N LEU A 66 -9.54 6.04 13.06
CA LEU A 66 -9.52 4.86 12.20
C LEU A 66 -8.16 4.56 11.56
N GLN A 67 -7.08 5.24 11.95
CA GLN A 67 -5.76 5.12 11.32
C GLN A 67 -5.31 3.66 11.18
N LYS A 68 -5.49 2.85 12.22
CA LYS A 68 -5.20 1.40 12.21
C LYS A 68 -6.45 0.52 12.34
N ARG A 69 -7.64 1.14 12.34
CA ARG A 69 -8.92 0.44 12.62
C ARG A 69 -9.92 0.46 11.46
N TRP A 70 -9.53 1.04 10.33
CA TRP A 70 -10.40 1.18 9.16
C TRP A 70 -10.94 -0.15 8.65
N ALA A 71 -10.13 -1.22 8.67
CA ALA A 71 -10.54 -2.55 8.25
C ALA A 71 -11.70 -3.11 9.09
N GLN A 72 -11.62 -3.02 10.43
CA GLN A 72 -12.73 -3.47 11.30
C GLN A 72 -13.98 -2.59 11.19
N ASN A 73 -13.87 -1.43 10.52
CA ASN A 73 -14.98 -0.53 10.24
C ASN A 73 -15.53 -0.72 8.81
N GLY A 74 -15.22 -1.84 8.16
CA GLY A 74 -15.79 -2.24 6.87
C GLY A 74 -15.22 -1.49 5.68
N TYR A 75 -13.99 -0.97 5.78
CA TYR A 75 -13.26 -0.36 4.68
C TYR A 75 -12.27 -1.36 4.07
N ASP A 76 -12.13 -1.31 2.75
CA ASP A 76 -11.25 -2.19 1.98
C ASP A 76 -9.84 -1.62 1.80
N THR A 77 -9.73 -0.29 1.85
CA THR A 77 -8.47 0.44 1.69
C THR A 77 -8.45 1.66 2.61
N ALA A 78 -7.33 1.91 3.29
CA ALA A 78 -7.03 3.21 3.87
C ALA A 78 -6.15 4.02 2.92
N TRP A 79 -6.42 5.30 2.81
CA TRP A 79 -5.67 6.20 1.94
C TRP A 79 -5.21 7.45 2.69
N VAL A 80 -3.91 7.72 2.62
CA VAL A 80 -3.25 8.94 3.08
C VAL A 80 -3.16 9.91 1.91
N PRO A 81 -3.86 11.05 1.96
CA PRO A 81 -3.74 12.07 0.92
C PRO A 81 -2.36 12.78 0.99
N PRO A 82 -1.88 13.35 -0.13
CA PRO A 82 -0.64 14.11 -0.11
C PRO A 82 -0.77 15.36 0.79
N ARG A 83 0.35 15.76 1.41
CA ARG A 83 0.50 16.98 2.22
C ARG A 83 -0.51 17.15 3.36
N CYS A 84 -0.99 16.05 3.96
CA CYS A 84 -1.90 16.10 5.12
C CYS A 84 -1.22 16.00 6.49
N GLY A 85 0.11 16.01 6.54
CA GLY A 85 0.85 15.88 7.81
C GLY A 85 0.92 14.45 8.39
N MET A 86 0.50 13.43 7.63
CA MET A 86 0.69 12.02 8.03
C MET A 86 2.16 11.62 8.10
N VAL A 87 2.98 12.05 7.14
CA VAL A 87 4.42 11.73 7.06
C VAL A 87 5.23 12.98 6.69
N PRO A 88 6.49 13.11 7.14
CA PRO A 88 7.32 14.29 6.85
C PRO A 88 7.51 14.57 5.36
N SER A 89 7.55 13.52 4.53
CA SER A 89 7.69 13.66 3.07
C SER A 89 6.44 14.24 2.38
N GLY A 90 5.30 14.28 3.07
CA GLY A 90 4.02 14.68 2.49
C GLY A 90 3.51 13.79 1.36
N LYS A 91 4.14 12.64 1.10
CA LYS A 91 3.74 11.73 0.02
C LYS A 91 2.53 10.90 0.44
N GLU A 92 1.70 10.58 -0.55
CA GLU A 92 0.48 9.79 -0.38
C GLU A 92 0.78 8.28 -0.22
N GLU A 93 -0.19 7.52 0.26
CA GLU A 93 -0.08 6.06 0.42
C GLU A 93 -1.46 5.41 0.50
N ASP A 94 -1.62 4.25 -0.14
CA ASP A 94 -2.76 3.38 0.06
C ASP A 94 -2.30 2.12 0.83
N CYS A 95 -3.15 1.65 1.75
CA CYS A 95 -3.01 0.37 2.43
C CYS A 95 -4.27 -0.45 2.17
N VAL A 96 -4.11 -1.54 1.41
CA VAL A 96 -5.20 -2.40 0.94
C VAL A 96 -5.27 -3.63 1.84
N LEU A 97 -6.47 -4.01 2.29
CA LEU A 97 -6.63 -5.09 3.27
C LEU A 97 -6.38 -6.48 2.66
N ASP A 98 -6.99 -6.73 1.51
CA ASP A 98 -7.11 -8.06 0.92
C ASP A 98 -6.18 -8.21 -0.30
N PRO A 99 -5.21 -9.15 -0.28
CA PRO A 99 -4.37 -9.49 -1.41
C PRO A 99 -5.12 -9.73 -2.72
N ALA A 100 -6.32 -10.32 -2.69
CA ALA A 100 -7.10 -10.65 -3.88
C ALA A 100 -7.58 -9.41 -4.65
N ARG A 101 -7.43 -8.23 -4.06
CA ARG A 101 -7.74 -6.94 -4.70
C ARG A 101 -6.57 -6.36 -5.49
N LEU A 102 -5.38 -6.98 -5.42
CA LEU A 102 -4.20 -6.57 -6.18
C LEU A 102 -3.89 -7.60 -7.25
N THR A 103 -3.59 -7.11 -8.45
CA THR A 103 -3.09 -7.95 -9.54
C THR A 103 -1.82 -7.31 -10.07
N VAL A 104 -0.73 -8.08 -10.11
CA VAL A 104 0.52 -7.64 -10.75
C VAL A 104 0.26 -7.47 -12.25
N VAL A 105 0.57 -6.28 -12.77
CA VAL A 105 0.48 -5.98 -14.19
C VAL A 105 1.81 -6.25 -14.86
N ARG A 106 2.90 -5.71 -14.29
CA ARG A 106 4.27 -5.88 -14.80
C ARG A 106 5.32 -5.44 -13.77
N ARG A 107 6.59 -5.74 -14.07
CA ARG A 107 7.74 -5.07 -13.45
C ARG A 107 7.85 -3.64 -14.00
N ALA A 108 7.81 -2.66 -13.11
CA ALA A 108 7.93 -1.24 -13.47
C ALA A 108 9.35 -0.70 -13.30
N TRP A 109 10.13 -1.28 -12.39
CA TRP A 109 11.54 -0.92 -12.16
C TRP A 109 12.34 -2.07 -11.56
N GLY A 110 13.65 -2.00 -11.80
CA GLY A 110 14.68 -2.94 -11.32
C GLY A 110 14.43 -4.35 -11.81
#